data_AF-A0A7C4SWK7-F1
#
_entry.id   AF-A0A7C4SWK7-F1
#
_cell.length_a   1.000
_cell.length_b   1.000
_cell.length_c   1.000
_cell.angle_alpha   90.00
_cell.angle_beta   90.00
_cell.angle_gamma   90.00
#
_symmetry.space_group_name_H-M   'P 1'
#
loop_
_entity.id
_entity.type
_entity.pdbx_description
1 polymer ?
#
loop_
_entity_poly.entity_id
_entity_poly.type
_entity_poly.pdbx_seq_one_letter_code
_entity_poly.pdbx_strand_id
1 'polypeptide(L)' 'MEIIPAIDLKGGKCVRLVQGRMDTETVFYDDPVEAARRWHDLGA' A
#
# COMPACT_ATOMS: atom_id res chain seq x y z
N MET A 1 -11.47 -14.12 -13.13
CA MET A 1 -11.29 -13.55 -11.78
C MET A 1 -10.13 -12.56 -11.88
N GLU A 2 -10.39 -11.30 -11.58
CA GLU A 2 -9.39 -10.22 -11.64
C GLU A 2 -8.88 -9.94 -10.22
N ILE A 3 -7.57 -9.81 -10.06
CA ILE A 3 -6.94 -9.50 -8.77
C ILE A 3 -6.57 -8.02 -8.79
N ILE A 4 -7.14 -7.23 -7.88
CA ILE A 4 -6.86 -5.80 -7.78
C ILE A 4 -6.01 -5.56 -6.53
N PRO A 5 -4.69 -5.30 -6.66
CA PRO A 5 -3.86 -4.97 -5.52
C PRO A 5 -4.28 -3.63 -4.92
N ALA A 6 -4.16 -3.52 -3.59
CA ALA A 6 -4.54 -2.33 -2.84
C ALA A 6 -3.40 -1.89 -1.90
N ILE A 7 -3.25 -0.57 -1.77
CA ILE A 7 -2.39 0.10 -0.81
C ILE A 7 -3.20 1.20 -0.12
N ASP A 8 -2.91 1.46 1.15
CA ASP A 8 -3.46 2.60 1.88
C ASP A 8 -2.40 3.70 1.98
N LEU A 9 -2.79 4.96 1.84
CA LEU A 9 -1.88 6.10 1.87
C LEU A 9 -2.09 6.94 3.13
N LYS A 10 -1.00 7.25 3.83
CA LYS A 10 -0.98 8.19 4.96
C LYS A 10 0.37 8.89 5.03
N GLY A 11 0.36 10.22 5.12
CA GLY A 11 1.59 11.02 5.24
C GLY A 11 2.58 10.83 4.08
N GLY A 12 2.08 10.52 2.88
CA GLY A 12 2.92 10.24 1.70
C GLY A 12 3.53 8.85 1.66
N LYS A 13 3.17 7.93 2.58
CA LYS A 13 3.69 6.55 2.65
C LYS A 13 2.59 5.51 2.42
N CYS A 14 2.99 4.32 1.99
CA CYS A 14 2.11 3.15 1.98
C CYS A 14 2.06 2.50 3.37
N VAL A 15 0.86 2.45 3.95
CA VAL A 15 0.65 1.92 5.29
C VAL A 15 -0.40 0.80 5.29
N ARG A 16 -0.52 0.10 6.41
CA ARG A 16 -1.69 -0.71 6.75
C ARG A 16 -2.08 -0.40 8.17
N LEU A 17 -3.38 -0.22 8.41
CA LEU A 17 -3.94 -0.10 9.75
C LEU A 17 -4.52 -1.44 10.21
N VAL A 18 -4.30 -1.83 11.46
CA VAL A 18 -4.95 -3.02 12.02
C VAL A 18 -6.41 -2.69 12.31
N GLN A 19 -7.32 -3.29 11.55
CA GLN A 19 -8.77 -3.05 11.63
C GLN A 19 -9.14 -1.55 11.51
N GLY A 20 -8.37 -0.78 10.72
CA GLY A 20 -8.64 0.65 10.50
C GLY A 20 -8.28 1.56 11.67
N ARG A 21 -7.64 1.06 12.74
CA ARG A 21 -7.24 1.88 13.88
C ARG A 21 -5.99 2.71 13.57
N MET A 22 -6.15 4.04 13.63
CA MET A 22 -5.15 5.04 13.20
C MET A 22 -3.83 5.03 13.98
N ASP A 23 -3.84 4.48 15.19
CA ASP A 23 -2.70 4.32 16.09
C ASP A 23 -1.94 2.99 15.86
N THR A 24 -2.43 2.13 14.96
CA THR A 24 -1.84 0.82 14.66
C THR A 24 -1.38 0.73 13.21
N GLU A 25 -0.48 1.62 12.83
CA GLU A 25 0.08 1.63 11.47
C GLU A 25 1.35 0.80 11.36
N THR A 26 1.46 0.07 10.25
CA THR A 26 2.72 -0.48 9.75
C THR A 26 3.03 0.17 8.41
N VAL A 27 4.24 0.74 8.28
CA VAL A 27 4.75 1.29 7.02
C VAL A 27 5.34 0.15 6.19
N PHE A 28 4.91 0.03 4.92
CA PHE A 28 5.43 -0.96 3.97
C PHE A 28 6.35 -0.33 2.91
N TYR A 29 6.02 0.88 2.46
CA TYR A 29 6.85 1.64 1.52
C TYR A 29 6.86 3.11 1.95
N ASP A 30 8.04 3.72 1.91
CA ASP A 30 8.18 5.16 2.12
C ASP A 30 7.76 5.96 0.88
N ASP A 31 7.91 5.41 -0.33
CA ASP A 31 7.43 6.00 -1.58
C ASP A 31 6.32 5.13 -2.21
N PRO A 32 5.08 5.66 -2.33
CA PRO A 32 3.97 4.97 -2.99
C PRO A 32 4.23 4.59 -4.45
N VAL A 33 5.10 5.32 -5.14
CA VAL A 33 5.45 5.04 -6.54
C VAL A 33 6.18 3.70 -6.65
N GLU A 34 7.00 3.32 -5.66
CA GLU A 34 7.67 2.01 -5.64
C GLU A 34 6.65 0.86 -5.58
N ALA A 35 5.63 1.00 -4.73
CA ALA A 35 4.55 0.01 -4.63
C ALA A 35 3.76 -0.10 -5.94
N ALA A 36 3.42 1.05 -6.56
CA ALA A 36 2.70 1.08 -7.83
C ALA A 36 3.49 0.42 -8.97
N ARG A 37 4.79 0.76 -9.10
CA ARG A 37 5.67 0.14 -10.10
C ARG A 37 5.78 -1.37 -9.89
N ARG A 38 5.97 -1.81 -8.65
CA ARG A 38 6.05 -3.24 -8.33
C ARG A 38 4.80 -3.99 -8.77
N TRP A 39 3.60 -3.46 -8.50
CA TRP A 39 2.37 -4.13 -8.92
C TRP A 39 2.21 -4.17 -10.44
N HIS A 40 2.54 -3.06 -11.11
CA HIS A 40 2.56 -3.00 -12.57
C HIS A 40 3.51 -4.03 -13.18
N ASP A 41 4.74 -4.14 -12.66
CA ASP A 41 5.75 -5.09 -13.14
C ASP A 41 5.34 -6.56 -12.92
N LEU A 42 4.43 -6.81 -11.97
CA LEU A 42 3.83 -8.13 -11.70
C LEU A 42 2.58 -8.41 -12.54
N GLY A 43 2.17 -7.48 -13.41
CA GLY A 43 1.07 -7.65 -14.35
C GLY A 43 -0.30 -7.21 -13.83
N ALA A 44 -0.33 -6.35 -12.81
CA ALA A 44 -1.54 -5.62 -12.42
C ALA A 44 -1.87 -4.49 -13.41
#